data_AF-V9L087-F1
#
_entry.id   AF-V9L087-F1
#
_cell.length_a   1.000
_cell.length_b   1.000
_cell.length_c   1.000
_cell.angle_alpha   90.00
_cell.angle_beta   90.00
_cell.angle_gamma   90.00
#
_symmetry.space_group_name_H-M   'P 1'
#
loop_
_entity.id
_entity.type
_entity.pdbx_description
1 polymer ?
#
loop_
_entity_poly.entity_id
_entity_poly.type
_entity_poly.pdbx_seq_one_letter_code
_entity_poly.pdbx_strand_id
1 'polypeptide(L)'
;MALPFKKDLEKYRDIDEDELLNKLTDAELKQLENALEELDPENALLPAGFRQKDQTGKNPTGAFDRDSLLNFLEKEALEYKDREDVVPFTGERKGKAWVPKRKPVEQRVEEKVTLDPELEEALTSATDTELCDLAAILGMHTLSNTQFYDAIGNIGNKEGFNSK
;
A
#
# COMPACT_ATOMS: atom_id res chain seq x y z
N MET A 1 -3.88 -37.59 -16.22
CA MET A 1 -4.97 -37.66 -17.22
C MET A 1 -4.45 -37.00 -18.48
N ALA A 2 -4.18 -37.75 -19.56
CA ALA A 2 -3.63 -37.17 -20.78
C ALA A 2 -4.70 -36.30 -21.45
N LEU A 3 -4.35 -35.05 -21.79
CA LEU A 3 -5.26 -34.12 -22.46
C LEU A 3 -5.69 -34.72 -23.82
N PRO A 4 -6.97 -34.58 -24.21
CA PRO A 4 -7.53 -35.29 -25.37
C PRO A 4 -6.81 -35.02 -26.69
N PHE A 5 -6.18 -33.86 -26.86
CA PHE A 5 -5.38 -33.52 -28.04
C PHE A 5 -4.02 -34.24 -28.13
N LYS A 6 -3.56 -34.89 -27.05
CA LYS A 6 -2.27 -35.61 -27.05
C LYS A 6 -2.33 -36.99 -27.70
N LYS A 7 -3.53 -37.53 -27.96
CA LYS A 7 -3.69 -38.90 -28.46
C LYS A 7 -3.28 -39.07 -29.93
N ASP A 8 -3.40 -38.03 -30.74
CA ASP A 8 -3.01 -38.06 -32.15
C ASP A 8 -1.58 -37.58 -32.41
N LEU A 9 -0.88 -37.09 -31.37
CA LEU A 9 0.48 -36.55 -31.49
C LEU A 9 1.57 -37.62 -31.63
N GLU A 10 1.32 -38.87 -31.22
CA GLU A 10 2.29 -39.97 -31.38
C GLU A 10 2.69 -40.18 -32.85
N LYS A 11 1.79 -39.86 -33.81
CA LYS A 11 2.08 -39.96 -35.26
C LYS A 11 3.13 -38.96 -35.73
N TYR A 12 3.30 -37.86 -35.00
CA TYR A 12 4.22 -36.78 -35.35
C TYR A 12 5.49 -36.80 -34.50
N ARG A 13 5.61 -37.76 -33.56
CA ARG A 13 6.70 -37.82 -32.58
C ARG A 13 8.06 -38.15 -33.18
N ASP A 14 8.08 -38.96 -34.23
CA ASP A 14 9.32 -39.45 -34.87
C ASP A 14 9.66 -38.67 -36.16
N ILE A 15 8.99 -37.54 -36.40
CA ILE A 15 9.29 -36.67 -37.54
C ILE A 15 10.53 -35.84 -37.20
N ASP A 16 11.50 -35.82 -38.12
CA ASP A 16 12.65 -34.94 -38.03
C ASP A 16 12.23 -33.50 -38.39
N GLU A 17 12.09 -32.66 -37.36
CA GLU A 17 11.69 -31.26 -37.52
C GLU A 17 12.76 -30.46 -38.29
N ASP A 18 14.05 -30.73 -38.08
CA ASP A 18 15.14 -30.02 -38.73
C ASP A 18 15.19 -30.35 -40.23
N GLU A 19 14.97 -31.60 -40.62
CA GLU A 19 14.89 -31.99 -42.04
C GLU A 19 13.70 -31.31 -42.75
N LEU A 20 12.55 -31.19 -42.07
CA LEU A 20 11.37 -30.52 -42.61
C LEU A 20 11.62 -29.02 -42.80
N LEU A 21 12.21 -28.36 -41.81
CA LEU A 21 12.53 -26.93 -41.85
C LEU A 21 13.54 -26.60 -42.96
N ASN A 22 14.53 -27.46 -43.18
CA ASN A 22 15.52 -27.29 -44.25
C ASN A 22 14.96 -27.39 -45.68
N LYS A 23 13.75 -27.95 -45.86
CA LYS A 23 13.09 -28.06 -47.17
C LYS A 23 12.29 -26.81 -47.54
N LEU A 24 12.03 -25.92 -46.59
CA LEU A 24 11.30 -24.66 -46.82
C LEU A 24 12.24 -23.60 -47.37
N THR A 25 11.71 -22.74 -48.24
CA THR A 25 12.42 -21.55 -48.71
C THR A 25 12.40 -20.43 -47.66
N ASP A 26 13.32 -19.47 -47.76
CA ASP A 26 13.39 -18.30 -46.85
C ASP A 26 12.06 -17.52 -46.78
N ALA A 27 11.31 -17.48 -47.88
CA ALA A 27 10.01 -16.81 -47.94
C ALA A 27 8.94 -17.58 -47.15
N GLU A 28 8.92 -18.91 -47.26
CA GLU A 28 7.99 -19.77 -46.55
C GLU A 28 8.31 -19.83 -45.05
N LEU A 29 9.60 -19.83 -44.69
CA LEU A 29 10.03 -19.72 -43.29
C LEU A 29 9.54 -18.43 -42.63
N LYS A 30 9.62 -17.29 -43.33
CA LYS A 30 9.06 -16.02 -42.84
C LYS A 30 7.55 -16.06 -42.69
N GLN A 31 6.85 -16.71 -43.62
CA GLN A 31 5.40 -16.88 -43.50
C GLN A 31 5.02 -17.74 -42.30
N LEU A 32 5.79 -18.81 -42.05
CA LEU A 32 5.62 -19.66 -40.87
C LEU A 32 5.85 -18.87 -39.57
N GLU A 33 6.91 -18.07 -39.50
CA GLU A 33 7.19 -17.18 -38.36
C GLU A 33 6.02 -16.23 -38.08
N ASN A 34 5.50 -15.56 -39.11
CA ASN A 34 4.34 -14.67 -38.96
C ASN A 34 3.08 -15.42 -38.48
N ALA A 35 2.83 -16.63 -38.97
CA ALA A 35 1.70 -17.44 -38.52
C ALA A 35 1.81 -17.82 -37.03
N LEU A 36 3.04 -18.04 -36.53
CA LEU A 36 3.30 -18.25 -35.10
C LEU A 36 3.04 -16.98 -34.27
N GLU A 37 3.28 -15.79 -34.82
CA GLU A 37 2.97 -14.53 -34.14
C GLU A 37 1.46 -14.28 -34.00
N GLU A 38 0.65 -14.75 -34.95
CA GLU A 38 -0.81 -14.63 -34.92
C GLU A 38 -1.50 -15.66 -34.02
N LEU A 39 -0.78 -16.71 -33.63
CA LEU A 39 -1.27 -17.75 -32.72
C LEU A 39 -1.42 -17.21 -31.28
N ASP A 40 -2.45 -17.69 -30.58
CA ASP A 40 -2.70 -17.35 -29.17
C ASP A 40 -1.44 -17.63 -28.31
N PRO A 41 -0.90 -16.64 -27.57
CA PRO A 41 0.24 -16.83 -26.68
C PRO A 41 0.03 -17.95 -25.64
N GLU A 42 -1.23 -18.25 -25.29
CA GLU A 42 -1.59 -19.32 -24.37
C GLU A 42 -1.79 -20.69 -25.06
N ASN A 43 -1.56 -20.80 -26.36
CA ASN A 43 -1.69 -22.06 -27.08
C ASN A 43 -0.73 -23.11 -26.52
N ALA A 44 -1.30 -24.23 -26.05
CA ALA A 44 -0.56 -25.36 -25.49
C ALA A 44 0.43 -26.01 -26.48
N LEU A 45 0.26 -25.77 -27.78
CA LEU A 45 1.13 -26.28 -28.84
C LEU A 45 2.37 -25.40 -29.06
N LEU A 46 2.37 -24.15 -28.59
CA LEU A 46 3.50 -23.22 -28.77
C LEU A 46 4.48 -23.34 -27.58
N PRO A 47 5.74 -23.76 -27.80
CA PRO A 47 6.76 -23.81 -26.76
C PRO A 47 6.96 -22.46 -26.09
N ALA A 48 7.27 -22.46 -24.78
CA ALA A 48 7.39 -21.23 -23.99
C ALA A 48 8.38 -20.21 -24.58
N GLY A 49 9.49 -20.68 -25.17
CA GLY A 49 10.49 -19.82 -25.81
C GLY A 49 9.99 -19.11 -27.07
N PHE A 50 8.99 -19.66 -27.76
CA PHE A 50 8.39 -19.08 -28.97
C PHE A 50 7.15 -18.23 -28.69
N ARG A 51 6.67 -18.19 -27.44
CA ARG A 51 5.57 -17.30 -27.02
C ARG A 51 6.02 -15.85 -26.91
N GLN A 52 7.31 -15.63 -26.59
CA GLN A 52 7.88 -14.30 -26.45
C GLN A 52 8.45 -13.87 -27.81
N LYS A 53 7.92 -12.76 -28.34
CA LYS A 53 8.48 -12.13 -29.54
C LYS A 53 9.94 -11.76 -29.31
N ASP A 54 10.80 -12.06 -30.29
CA ASP A 54 12.17 -11.57 -30.25
C ASP A 54 12.14 -10.03 -30.23
N GLN A 55 12.68 -9.47 -29.15
CA GLN A 55 12.64 -8.03 -28.91
C GLN A 55 13.67 -7.28 -29.76
N THR A 56 14.49 -8.00 -30.52
CA THR A 56 15.49 -7.38 -31.38
C THR A 56 15.79 -8.22 -32.62
N GLY A 57 15.72 -7.60 -33.80
CA GLY A 57 16.25 -8.20 -35.05
C GLY A 57 17.78 -8.11 -35.17
N LYS A 58 18.49 -7.81 -34.08
CA LYS A 58 19.95 -7.71 -34.07
C LYS A 58 20.53 -9.08 -33.80
N ASN A 59 21.45 -9.52 -34.65
CA ASN A 59 22.21 -10.73 -34.41
C ASN A 59 22.99 -10.63 -33.09
N PRO A 60 23.19 -11.75 -32.36
CA PRO A 60 23.98 -11.75 -31.13
C PRO A 60 25.40 -11.26 -31.43
N THR A 61 25.87 -10.28 -30.67
CA THR A 61 27.18 -9.62 -30.87
C THR A 61 28.35 -10.40 -30.25
N GLY A 62 28.18 -11.69 -29.96
CA GLY A 62 29.20 -12.54 -29.33
C GLY A 62 29.24 -12.41 -27.81
N ALA A 63 30.42 -12.65 -27.22
CA ALA A 63 30.62 -12.54 -25.77
C ALA A 63 30.48 -11.09 -25.30
N PHE A 64 30.06 -10.92 -24.04
CA PHE A 64 29.87 -9.60 -23.46
C PHE A 64 31.18 -8.80 -23.38
N ASP A 65 31.21 -7.65 -24.04
CA ASP A 65 32.29 -6.65 -23.96
C ASP A 65 31.83 -5.45 -23.13
N ARG A 66 32.39 -5.33 -21.93
CA ARG A 66 32.04 -4.29 -20.96
C ARG A 66 32.51 -2.91 -21.40
N ASP A 67 33.69 -2.80 -22.01
CA ASP A 67 34.31 -1.52 -22.30
C ASP A 67 33.60 -0.82 -23.47
N SER A 68 33.21 -1.61 -24.48
CA SER A 68 32.35 -1.14 -25.58
C SER A 68 31.01 -0.60 -25.08
N LEU A 69 30.36 -1.32 -24.15
CA LEU A 69 29.10 -0.87 -23.55
C LEU A 69 29.25 0.44 -22.77
N LEU A 70 30.32 0.58 -21.98
CA LEU A 70 30.55 1.81 -21.22
C LEU A 70 30.81 3.01 -22.12
N ASN A 71 31.61 2.85 -23.18
CA ASN A 71 31.87 3.91 -24.15
C ASN A 71 30.58 4.35 -24.86
N PHE A 72 29.69 3.40 -25.18
CA PHE A 72 28.37 3.71 -25.76
C PHE A 72 27.51 4.53 -24.80
N LEU A 73 27.41 4.11 -23.54
CA LEU A 73 26.62 4.80 -22.51
C LEU A 73 27.16 6.21 -22.22
N GLU A 74 28.48 6.38 -22.16
CA GLU A 74 29.11 7.69 -21.98
C GLU A 74 28.79 8.62 -23.14
N LYS A 75 28.90 8.12 -24.37
CA LYS A 75 28.55 8.88 -25.57
C LYS A 75 27.07 9.28 -25.58
N GLU A 76 26.17 8.33 -25.30
CA GLU A 76 24.73 8.57 -25.24
C GLU A 76 24.38 9.60 -24.17
N ALA A 77 24.99 9.51 -22.98
CA ALA A 77 24.79 10.48 -21.92
C ALA A 77 25.30 11.88 -22.29
N LEU A 78 26.41 11.99 -23.02
CA LEU A 78 26.97 13.26 -23.45
C LEU A 78 26.14 13.91 -24.58
N GLU A 79 25.53 13.11 -25.44
CA GLU A 79 24.68 13.55 -26.54
C GLU A 79 23.23 13.85 -26.10
N TYR A 80 22.83 13.37 -24.93
CA TYR A 80 21.49 13.59 -24.40
C TYR A 80 21.24 15.07 -24.10
N LYS A 81 20.21 15.64 -24.73
CA LYS A 81 19.86 17.05 -24.57
C LYS A 81 18.83 17.24 -23.46
N ASP A 82 19.02 18.29 -22.68
CA ASP A 82 18.04 18.73 -21.70
C ASP A 82 16.72 19.13 -22.37
N ARG A 83 15.61 18.90 -21.67
CA ARG A 83 14.28 19.29 -22.13
C ARG A 83 14.13 20.81 -22.03
N GLU A 84 13.78 21.46 -23.14
CA GLU A 84 13.65 22.92 -23.21
C GLU A 84 12.37 23.45 -22.55
N ASP A 85 11.34 22.62 -22.42
CA ASP A 85 10.00 22.96 -21.94
C ASP A 85 9.82 22.77 -20.42
N VAL A 86 10.92 22.70 -19.67
CA VAL A 86 10.88 22.48 -18.22
C VAL A 86 10.44 23.76 -17.52
N VAL A 87 9.27 23.71 -16.89
CA VAL A 87 8.83 24.75 -15.95
C VAL A 87 9.68 24.64 -14.67
N PRO A 88 10.48 25.66 -14.31
CA PRO A 88 11.35 25.58 -13.14
C PRO A 88 10.52 25.44 -11.86
N PHE A 89 10.99 24.60 -10.94
CA PHE A 89 10.37 24.46 -9.63
C PHE A 89 10.58 25.75 -8.81
N THR A 90 9.50 26.49 -8.55
CA THR A 90 9.56 27.79 -7.85
C THR A 90 9.47 27.67 -6.33
N GLY A 91 9.20 26.47 -5.78
CA GLY A 91 9.00 26.27 -4.33
C GLY A 91 7.72 26.90 -3.76
N GLU A 92 6.87 27.48 -4.61
CA GLU A 92 5.65 28.15 -4.18
C GLU A 92 4.56 27.15 -3.77
N ARG A 93 4.07 27.27 -2.53
CA ARG A 93 2.94 26.50 -2.03
C ARG A 93 1.64 27.10 -2.56
N LYS A 94 1.11 26.55 -3.66
CA LYS A 94 -0.20 26.96 -4.24
C LYS A 94 -1.41 26.55 -3.38
N GLY A 95 -1.25 25.58 -2.49
CA GLY A 95 -2.32 25.10 -1.61
C GLY A 95 -2.39 25.83 -0.27
N LYS A 96 -3.59 25.87 0.33
CA LYS A 96 -3.76 26.36 1.70
C LYS A 96 -3.06 25.40 2.67
N ALA A 97 -2.30 25.94 3.61
CA ALA A 97 -1.78 25.15 4.72
C ALA A 97 -2.97 24.58 5.52
N TRP A 98 -2.95 23.28 5.76
CA TRP A 98 -3.97 22.64 6.59
C TRP A 98 -3.93 23.22 8.01
N VAL A 99 -5.09 23.59 8.53
CA VAL A 99 -5.24 24.08 9.90
C VAL A 99 -6.03 23.02 10.69
N PRO A 100 -5.48 22.51 11.82
CA PRO A 100 -6.19 21.56 12.68
C PRO A 100 -7.55 22.10 13.13
N LYS A 101 -8.62 21.34 12.91
CA LYS A 101 -9.94 21.69 13.43
C LYS A 101 -9.95 21.51 14.94
N ARG A 102 -10.28 22.57 15.69
CA ARG A 102 -10.61 22.46 17.11
C ARG A 102 -11.96 21.74 17.20
N LYS A 103 -12.00 20.56 17.81
CA LYS A 103 -13.27 19.94 18.18
C LYS A 103 -13.95 20.85 19.21
N PRO A 104 -15.25 21.17 19.07
CA PRO A 104 -15.98 21.83 20.15
C PRO A 104 -15.81 20.99 21.41
N VAL A 105 -15.41 21.61 22.51
CA VAL A 105 -15.59 21.00 23.82
C VAL A 105 -17.10 20.84 23.96
N GLU A 106 -17.58 19.59 23.87
CA GLU A 106 -18.98 19.28 24.18
C GLU A 106 -19.21 19.77 25.60
N GLN A 107 -19.96 20.86 25.72
CA GLN A 107 -20.42 21.37 27.00
C GLN A 107 -21.43 20.34 27.49
N ARG A 108 -20.95 19.31 28.20
CA ARG A 108 -21.82 18.37 28.90
C ARG A 108 -22.69 19.21 29.83
N VAL A 109 -24.00 19.19 29.60
CA VAL A 109 -24.95 19.73 30.55
C VAL A 109 -24.88 18.81 31.75
N GLU A 110 -24.22 19.25 32.81
CA GLU A 110 -24.16 18.51 34.06
C GLU A 110 -25.56 18.53 34.67
N GLU A 111 -26.28 17.42 34.55
CA GLU A 111 -27.52 17.20 35.28
C GLU A 111 -27.18 17.20 36.78
N LYS A 112 -27.56 18.28 37.45
CA LYS A 112 -27.43 18.41 38.91
C LYS A 112 -28.41 17.42 39.54
N VAL A 113 -27.92 16.26 39.96
CA VAL A 113 -28.70 15.29 40.73
C VAL A 113 -28.86 15.84 42.15
N THR A 114 -30.09 16.14 42.55
CA THR A 114 -30.42 16.50 43.94
C THR A 114 -30.61 15.23 44.75
N LEU A 115 -29.89 15.09 45.86
CA LEU A 115 -30.03 13.94 46.74
C LEU A 115 -31.01 14.26 47.89
N ASP A 116 -31.51 13.21 48.54
CA ASP A 116 -32.32 13.39 49.73
C ASP A 116 -31.45 13.97 50.88
N PRO A 117 -31.99 14.86 51.73
CA PRO A 117 -31.20 15.59 52.74
C PRO A 117 -30.38 14.70 53.67
N GLU A 118 -30.92 13.54 54.04
CA GLU A 118 -30.24 12.56 54.91
C GLU A 118 -29.01 11.94 54.22
N LEU A 119 -29.07 11.74 52.90
CA LEU A 119 -27.96 11.19 52.11
C LEU A 119 -26.87 12.23 51.85
N GLU A 120 -27.23 13.50 51.63
CA GLU A 120 -26.24 14.59 51.52
C GLU A 120 -25.46 14.77 52.82
N GLU A 121 -26.13 14.73 53.97
CA GLU A 121 -25.50 14.84 55.28
C GLU A 121 -24.58 13.63 55.58
N ALA A 122 -25.02 12.41 55.23
CA ALA A 122 -24.21 11.22 55.37
C ALA A 122 -22.96 11.24 54.48
N LEU A 123 -23.09 11.70 53.23
CA LEU A 123 -21.95 11.81 52.30
C LEU A 123 -20.95 12.90 52.69
N THR A 124 -21.41 14.00 53.28
CA THR A 124 -20.54 15.10 53.73
C THR A 124 -19.85 14.81 55.07
N SER A 125 -20.43 13.93 55.89
CA SER A 125 -19.84 13.51 57.18
C SER A 125 -18.98 12.24 57.09
N ALA A 126 -19.07 11.49 55.98
CA ALA A 126 -18.30 10.27 55.76
C ALA A 126 -16.78 10.54 55.71
N THR A 127 -16.00 9.61 56.25
CA THR A 127 -14.54 9.69 56.21
C THR A 127 -13.98 9.25 54.86
N ASP A 128 -12.78 9.74 54.49
CA ASP A 128 -12.12 9.37 53.22
C ASP A 128 -11.95 7.86 53.03
N THR A 129 -11.79 7.11 54.12
CA THR A 129 -11.73 5.64 54.11
C THR A 129 -13.06 5.01 53.72
N GLU A 130 -14.17 5.50 54.28
CA GLU A 130 -15.51 4.99 53.97
C GLU A 130 -15.91 5.36 52.54
N LEU A 131 -15.54 6.55 52.08
CA LEU A 131 -15.71 6.96 50.68
C LEU A 131 -14.90 6.07 49.72
N CYS A 132 -13.68 5.67 50.11
CA CYS A 132 -12.85 4.75 49.33
C CYS A 132 -13.48 3.35 49.24
N ASP A 133 -14.01 2.83 50.35
CA ASP A 133 -14.70 1.54 50.38
C ASP A 133 -15.98 1.57 49.53
N LEU A 134 -16.75 2.65 49.61
CA LEU A 134 -17.91 2.86 48.74
C LEU A 134 -17.51 2.93 47.26
N ALA A 135 -16.45 3.66 46.92
CA ALA A 135 -15.94 3.74 45.55
C ALA A 135 -15.41 2.40 45.03
N ALA A 136 -14.83 1.57 45.91
CA ALA A 136 -14.39 0.22 45.58
C ALA A 136 -15.57 -0.70 45.24
N ILE A 137 -16.63 -0.67 46.06
CA ILE A 137 -17.86 -1.44 45.84
C ILE A 137 -18.57 -0.98 44.56
N LEU A 138 -18.62 0.34 44.30
CA LEU A 138 -19.23 0.91 43.09
C LEU A 138 -18.38 0.74 41.82
N GLY A 139 -17.16 0.20 41.94
CA GLY A 139 -16.23 0.00 40.82
C GLY A 139 -15.59 1.29 40.30
N MET A 140 -15.65 2.40 41.04
CA MET A 140 -15.09 3.71 40.66
C MET A 140 -13.58 3.86 40.96
N HIS A 141 -12.99 2.92 41.70
CA HIS A 141 -11.57 2.97 42.10
C HIS A 141 -10.56 2.88 40.92
N THR A 142 -10.99 2.50 39.71
CA THR A 142 -10.13 2.40 38.51
C THR A 142 -10.09 3.67 37.66
N LEU A 143 -10.88 4.69 38.00
CA LEU A 143 -10.88 5.95 37.26
C LEU A 143 -9.54 6.65 37.48
N SER A 144 -8.89 7.07 36.40
CA SER A 144 -7.61 7.78 36.49
C SER A 144 -7.77 9.07 37.31
N ASN A 145 -6.72 9.49 38.02
CA ASN A 145 -6.75 10.69 38.88
C ASN A 145 -7.42 11.90 38.21
N THR A 146 -7.20 12.12 36.91
CA THR A 146 -7.84 13.17 36.12
C THR A 146 -9.37 13.02 36.01
N GLN A 147 -9.89 11.81 35.78
CA GLN A 147 -11.34 11.57 35.70
C GLN A 147 -11.99 11.60 37.09
N PHE A 148 -11.24 11.22 38.13
CA PHE A 148 -11.69 11.31 39.52
C PHE A 148 -11.84 12.77 39.99
N TYR A 149 -10.85 13.64 39.70
CA TYR A 149 -10.95 15.07 40.01
C TYR A 149 -12.01 15.81 39.17
N ASP A 150 -12.28 15.40 37.93
CA ASP A 150 -13.42 15.95 37.17
C ASP A 150 -14.77 15.52 37.78
N ALA A 151 -14.88 14.28 38.29
CA ALA A 151 -16.09 13.78 38.93
C ALA A 151 -16.34 14.39 40.34
N ILE A 152 -15.28 14.62 41.12
CA ILE A 152 -15.37 15.17 42.48
C ILE A 152 -15.26 16.70 42.50
N GLY A 153 -14.53 17.30 41.57
CA GLY A 153 -14.33 18.75 41.46
C GLY A 153 -15.63 19.54 41.33
N ASN A 154 -16.71 18.87 40.95
CA ASN A 154 -18.03 19.47 40.84
C ASN A 154 -18.90 19.41 42.12
N ILE A 155 -18.42 18.74 43.18
CA ILE A 155 -19.13 18.65 44.48
C ILE A 155 -18.50 19.55 45.55
N GLY A 156 -17.26 20.04 45.39
CA GLY A 156 -16.53 20.64 46.53
C GLY A 156 -15.67 21.89 46.35
N ASN A 157 -15.42 22.44 45.15
CA ASN A 157 -14.43 23.53 45.03
C ASN A 157 -15.00 24.86 44.51
N LYS A 158 -15.57 25.63 45.44
CA LYS A 158 -15.49 27.09 45.39
C LYS A 158 -14.29 27.51 46.23
N GLU A 159 -13.08 27.50 45.67
CA GLU A 159 -12.03 28.48 45.96
C GLU A 159 -10.74 28.20 45.16
N GLY A 160 -10.44 29.12 44.25
CA GLY A 160 -9.12 29.67 43.95
C GLY A 160 -7.93 28.72 43.72
N PHE A 161 -7.60 28.49 42.45
CA PHE A 161 -6.21 28.60 42.01
C PHE A 161 -6.13 29.48 40.76
N ASN A 162 -5.89 30.77 40.99
CA ASN A 162 -5.40 31.68 39.96
C ASN A 162 -3.93 31.36 39.70
N SER A 163 -3.60 31.05 38.45
CA SER A 163 -2.22 31.09 37.98
C SER A 163 -2.16 31.51 36.53
N LYS A 164 -2.22 32.83 36.30
CA LYS A 164 -1.25 33.62 35.52
C LYS A 164 -1.62 35.09 35.51
#